data_AF-A0A7Y5E1D5-F1
#
_entry.id   AF-A0A7Y5E1D5-F1
#
_cell.length_a   1.000
_cell.length_b   1.000
_cell.length_c   1.000
_cell.angle_alpha   90.00
_cell.angle_beta   90.00
_cell.angle_gamma   90.00
#
_symmetry.space_group_name_H-M   'P 1'
#
loop_
_entity.id
_entity.type
_entity.pdbx_description
1 polymer ?
#
loop_
_entity_poly.entity_id
_entity_poly.type
_entity_poly.pdbx_seq_one_letter_code
_entity_poly.pdbx_strand_id
1 'polypeptide(L)'
;TPTPPGAEPSDPALRGIVAAHNAVRATVTPAAATPIPNLNWSDTDAAVAKAWAAQCKFEHNAGRGNRGENIYASGGSGSSTPQKVVGSWASEKSNYNYANNRCSGVCGHYTQVVWAKTTTLGCAVQKCTGPGGPFGSGPWEFWVCDYSPPGNFNGQRPY
;
A
#
# COMPACT_ATOMS: atom_id res chain seq x y z
N THR A 1 20.21 -2.88 -14.44
CA THR A 1 20.33 -4.21 -13.79
C THR A 1 19.04 -4.47 -13.04
N PRO A 2 18.45 -5.68 -13.11
CA PRO A 2 17.31 -6.02 -12.28
C PRO A 2 17.73 -6.02 -10.81
N THR A 3 16.89 -5.44 -9.96
CA THR A 3 17.12 -5.29 -8.53
C THR A 3 16.98 -6.67 -7.86
N PRO A 4 17.93 -7.11 -7.00
CA PRO A 4 17.89 -8.44 -6.41
C PRO A 4 16.58 -8.72 -5.65
N PRO A 5 16.12 -9.98 -5.58
CA PRO A 5 15.02 -10.37 -4.70
C PRO A 5 15.31 -9.93 -3.25
N GLY A 6 14.36 -9.24 -2.62
CA GLY A 6 14.53 -8.68 -1.28
C GLY A 6 15.31 -7.36 -1.20
N ALA A 7 15.58 -6.70 -2.33
CA ALA A 7 16.18 -5.38 -2.30
C ALA A 7 15.24 -4.35 -1.66
N GLU A 8 15.79 -3.58 -0.72
CA GLU A 8 15.09 -2.48 -0.08
C GLU A 8 15.00 -1.26 -1.02
N PRO A 9 13.97 -0.41 -0.86
CA PRO A 9 13.90 0.87 -1.56
C PRO A 9 15.16 1.70 -1.33
N SER A 10 15.63 2.37 -2.38
CA SER A 10 16.77 3.30 -2.26
C SER A 10 16.41 4.57 -1.47
N ASP A 11 15.13 4.96 -1.46
CA ASP A 11 14.63 6.07 -0.65
C ASP A 11 14.63 5.71 0.85
N PRO A 12 15.40 6.42 1.70
CA PRO A 12 15.41 6.18 3.13
C PRO A 12 14.04 6.29 3.81
N ALA A 13 13.12 7.11 3.30
CA ALA A 13 11.79 7.26 3.87
C ALA A 13 10.94 5.98 3.70
N LEU A 14 11.29 5.13 2.73
CA LEU A 14 10.58 3.89 2.43
C LEU A 14 11.24 2.64 3.03
N ARG A 15 12.39 2.77 3.72
CA ARG A 15 13.10 1.62 4.30
C ARG A 15 12.20 0.82 5.25
N GLY A 16 12.07 -0.47 4.98
CA GLY A 16 11.19 -1.37 5.75
C GLY A 16 9.74 -1.40 5.28
N ILE A 17 9.37 -0.74 4.19
CA ILE A 17 8.00 -0.82 3.62
C ILE A 17 7.65 -2.26 3.23
N VAL A 18 8.57 -2.98 2.58
CA VAL A 18 8.38 -4.39 2.20
C VAL A 18 8.28 -5.27 3.44
N ALA A 19 9.18 -5.08 4.41
CA ALA A 19 9.16 -5.80 5.68
C ALA A 19 7.85 -5.59 6.46
N ALA A 20 7.33 -4.36 6.49
CA ALA A 20 6.07 -4.04 7.15
C ALA A 20 4.87 -4.77 6.48
N HIS A 21 4.82 -4.82 5.15
CA HIS A 21 3.79 -5.58 4.44
C HIS A 21 3.89 -7.08 4.76
N ASN A 22 5.11 -7.64 4.70
CA ASN A 22 5.34 -9.06 4.93
C ASN A 22 5.04 -9.48 6.37
N ALA A 23 5.26 -8.60 7.36
CA ALA A 23 4.85 -8.83 8.74
C ALA A 23 3.31 -8.99 8.89
N VAL A 24 2.52 -8.17 8.18
CA VAL A 24 1.06 -8.29 8.15
C VAL A 24 0.62 -9.58 7.46
N ARG A 25 1.23 -9.91 6.31
CA ARG A 25 0.94 -11.14 5.54
C ARG A 25 1.22 -12.41 6.35
N ALA A 26 2.25 -12.40 7.19
CA ALA A 26 2.62 -13.53 8.03
C ALA A 26 1.67 -13.76 9.23
N THR A 27 0.86 -12.77 9.62
CA THR A 27 0.08 -12.78 10.87
C THR A 27 -1.43 -12.58 10.66
N VAL A 28 -1.93 -12.95 9.48
CA VAL A 28 -3.35 -12.83 9.15
C VAL A 28 -4.25 -13.66 10.08
N THR A 29 -5.47 -13.19 10.28
CA THR A 29 -6.50 -13.91 11.04
C THR A 29 -7.81 -13.83 10.27
N PRO A 30 -8.47 -14.97 9.97
CA PRO A 30 -8.03 -16.34 10.26
C PRO A 30 -6.70 -16.69 9.58
N ALA A 31 -6.00 -17.70 10.11
CA ALA A 31 -4.76 -18.15 9.50
C ALA A 31 -5.02 -18.63 8.06
N ALA A 32 -4.17 -18.22 7.12
CA ALA A 32 -4.27 -18.68 5.74
C ALA A 32 -3.99 -20.19 5.66
N ALA A 33 -4.76 -20.92 4.85
CA ALA A 33 -4.55 -22.36 4.65
C ALA A 33 -3.16 -22.68 4.07
N THR A 34 -2.67 -21.77 3.22
CA THR A 34 -1.30 -21.77 2.70
C THR A 34 -0.64 -20.46 3.13
N PRO A 35 0.63 -20.45 3.59
CA PRO A 35 1.35 -19.22 3.91
C PRO A 35 1.28 -18.23 2.73
N ILE A 36 0.87 -17.00 3.03
CA ILE A 36 0.80 -15.95 2.02
C ILE A 36 2.24 -15.60 1.60
N PRO A 37 2.60 -15.67 0.30
CA PRO A 37 3.97 -15.41 -0.14
C PRO A 37 4.43 -14.00 0.20
N ASN A 38 5.72 -13.81 0.50
CA ASN A 38 6.27 -12.48 0.70
C ASN A 38 6.22 -11.64 -0.58
N LEU A 39 5.95 -10.35 -0.43
CA LEU A 39 6.10 -9.36 -1.48
C LEU A 39 7.57 -9.01 -1.66
N ASN A 40 7.94 -8.67 -2.90
CA ASN A 40 9.24 -8.12 -3.26
C ASN A 40 9.10 -6.67 -3.75
N TRP A 41 10.17 -5.89 -3.58
CA TRP A 41 10.23 -4.54 -4.14
C TRP A 41 10.28 -4.57 -5.68
N SER A 42 9.64 -3.60 -6.32
CA SER A 42 9.61 -3.39 -7.76
C SER A 42 9.86 -1.93 -8.09
N ASP A 43 11.02 -1.64 -8.70
CA ASP A 43 11.35 -0.27 -9.14
C ASP A 43 10.41 0.21 -10.25
N THR A 44 9.88 -0.71 -11.05
CA THR A 44 8.89 -0.39 -12.10
C THR A 44 7.59 0.11 -11.48
N ASP A 45 7.09 -0.55 -10.42
CA ASP A 45 5.89 -0.11 -9.72
C ASP A 45 6.17 1.18 -8.93
N ALA A 46 7.36 1.30 -8.33
CA ALA A 46 7.74 2.48 -7.56
C ALA A 46 7.87 3.74 -8.45
N ALA A 47 8.32 3.59 -9.70
CA ALA A 47 8.37 4.69 -10.65
C ALA A 47 6.97 5.24 -10.98
N VAL A 48 5.96 4.36 -11.10
CA VAL A 48 4.55 4.77 -11.33
C VAL A 48 4.00 5.47 -10.09
N ALA A 49 4.17 4.88 -8.91
CA ALA A 49 3.76 5.47 -7.64
C ALA A 49 4.40 6.85 -7.42
N LYS A 50 5.69 7.00 -7.76
CA LYS A 50 6.43 8.27 -7.63
C LYS A 50 5.90 9.35 -8.57
N ALA A 51 5.63 9.01 -9.82
CA ALA A 51 5.06 9.95 -10.79
C ALA A 51 3.69 10.47 -10.32
N TRP A 52 2.89 9.61 -9.68
CA TRP A 52 1.60 9.98 -9.12
C TRP A 52 1.69 10.78 -7.83
N ALA A 53 2.51 10.35 -6.88
CA ALA A 53 2.71 11.04 -5.60
C ALA A 53 3.16 12.50 -5.82
N ALA A 54 3.98 12.75 -6.83
CA ALA A 54 4.45 14.08 -7.22
C ALA A 54 3.31 15.04 -7.65
N GLN A 55 2.13 14.53 -8.02
CA GLN A 55 0.98 15.37 -8.37
C GLN A 55 0.35 16.04 -7.15
N CYS A 56 0.62 15.53 -5.94
CA CYS A 56 0.01 16.02 -4.70
C CYS A 56 -1.52 16.14 -4.79
N LYS A 57 -2.17 15.10 -5.33
CA LYS A 57 -3.62 14.96 -5.41
C LYS A 57 -4.02 13.70 -4.68
N PHE A 58 -4.79 13.84 -3.61
CA PHE A 58 -5.24 12.71 -2.81
C PHE A 58 -6.40 11.96 -3.48
N GLU A 59 -6.07 11.25 -4.56
CA GLU A 59 -6.98 10.36 -5.29
C GLU A 59 -6.18 9.21 -5.92
N HIS A 60 -6.86 8.19 -6.43
CA HIS A 60 -6.22 7.04 -7.07
C HIS A 60 -5.71 7.37 -8.48
N ASN A 61 -4.55 6.84 -8.86
CA ASN A 61 -3.93 7.10 -10.17
C ASN A 61 -4.68 6.40 -11.30
N ALA A 62 -5.49 7.13 -12.07
CA ALA A 62 -6.20 6.56 -13.23
C ALA A 62 -5.25 6.01 -14.33
N GLY A 63 -3.98 6.45 -14.37
CA GLY A 63 -2.96 6.06 -15.34
C GLY A 63 -2.02 4.94 -14.89
N ARG A 64 -2.28 4.26 -13.76
CA ARG A 64 -1.39 3.21 -13.23
C ARG A 64 -1.38 1.88 -14.02
N GLY A 65 -2.21 1.78 -15.06
CA GLY A 65 -2.43 0.54 -15.80
C GLY A 65 -3.15 -0.50 -14.95
N ASN A 66 -2.73 -1.77 -15.05
CA ASN A 66 -3.37 -2.89 -14.33
C ASN A 66 -2.93 -3.04 -12.87
N ARG A 67 -2.28 -2.04 -12.27
CA ARG A 67 -1.76 -2.12 -10.90
C ARG A 67 -2.88 -1.95 -9.87
N GLY A 68 -2.78 -2.68 -8.77
CA GLY A 68 -3.50 -2.34 -7.54
C GLY A 68 -2.85 -1.11 -6.92
N GLU A 69 -3.57 -0.37 -6.08
CA GLU A 69 -3.02 0.84 -5.47
C GLU A 69 -3.60 1.06 -4.08
N ASN A 70 -2.73 1.35 -3.12
CA ASN A 70 -3.11 1.92 -1.84
C ASN A 70 -2.53 3.32 -1.73
N ILE A 71 -3.33 4.23 -1.16
CA ILE A 71 -2.91 5.59 -0.86
C ILE A 71 -3.06 5.89 0.62
N TYR A 72 -2.22 6.78 1.14
CA TYR A 72 -2.30 7.27 2.51
C TYR A 72 -1.90 8.74 2.56
N ALA A 73 -2.53 9.49 3.47
CA ALA A 73 -2.16 10.87 3.71
C ALA A 73 -2.09 11.18 5.20
N SER A 74 -1.13 12.02 5.60
CA SER A 74 -1.05 12.60 6.94
C SER A 74 -0.79 14.10 6.89
N GLY A 75 -1.53 14.87 7.66
CA GLY A 75 -1.36 16.33 7.75
C GLY A 75 -0.20 16.76 8.64
N GLY A 76 0.23 18.01 8.47
CA GLY A 76 1.33 18.62 9.21
C GLY A 76 2.69 18.47 8.51
N SER A 77 3.73 18.98 9.16
CA SER A 77 5.12 18.93 8.66
C SER A 77 5.90 17.67 9.09
N GLY A 78 5.25 16.77 9.83
CA GLY A 78 5.84 15.50 10.25
C GLY A 78 6.03 14.53 9.08
N SER A 79 6.81 13.47 9.35
CA SER A 79 6.98 12.35 8.42
C SER A 79 6.45 11.08 9.06
N SER A 80 5.57 10.38 8.35
CA SER A 80 5.12 9.04 8.72
C SER A 80 6.22 8.01 8.45
N THR A 81 6.12 6.87 9.12
CA THR A 81 7.02 5.73 8.89
C THR A 81 6.31 4.67 8.05
N PRO A 82 7.04 3.82 7.31
CA PRO A 82 6.44 2.70 6.59
C PRO A 82 5.56 1.80 7.49
N GLN A 83 5.97 1.55 8.73
CA GLN A 83 5.21 0.76 9.69
C GLN A 83 3.88 1.43 10.07
N LYS A 84 3.87 2.75 10.24
CA LYS A 84 2.65 3.50 10.54
C LYS A 84 1.67 3.45 9.36
N VAL A 85 2.16 3.65 8.14
CA VAL A 85 1.34 3.65 6.92
C VAL A 85 0.73 2.28 6.68
N VAL A 86 1.57 1.22 6.68
CA VAL A 86 1.09 -0.15 6.51
C VAL A 86 0.19 -0.58 7.66
N GLY A 87 0.51 -0.17 8.89
CA GLY A 87 -0.35 -0.39 10.05
C GLY A 87 -1.72 0.25 9.90
N SER A 88 -1.82 1.46 9.33
CA SER A 88 -3.09 2.11 9.03
C SER A 88 -3.91 1.30 8.04
N TRP A 89 -3.33 0.86 6.93
CA TRP A 89 -4.01 0.00 5.96
C TRP A 89 -4.42 -1.34 6.55
N ALA A 90 -3.53 -1.97 7.34
CA ALA A 90 -3.79 -3.24 7.99
C ALA A 90 -4.89 -3.16 9.07
N SER A 91 -5.05 -2.01 9.71
CA SER A 91 -6.08 -1.81 10.75
C SER A 91 -7.51 -1.99 10.22
N GLU A 92 -7.72 -1.80 8.91
CA GLU A 92 -9.00 -2.06 8.26
C GLU A 92 -9.46 -3.53 8.35
N LYS A 93 -8.58 -4.44 8.75
CA LYS A 93 -8.93 -5.82 9.13
C LYS A 93 -10.11 -5.87 10.10
N SER A 94 -10.27 -4.88 10.98
CA SER A 94 -11.41 -4.81 11.91
C SER A 94 -12.78 -4.72 11.20
N ASN A 95 -12.81 -4.21 9.97
CA ASN A 95 -14.03 -4.03 9.18
C ASN A 95 -14.28 -5.21 8.22
N TYR A 96 -13.31 -6.11 8.05
CA TYR A 96 -13.36 -7.20 7.09
C TYR A 96 -13.64 -8.55 7.76
N ASN A 97 -14.75 -9.16 7.40
CA ASN A 97 -15.09 -10.52 7.80
C ASN A 97 -14.68 -11.51 6.70
N TYR A 98 -13.61 -12.25 6.95
CA TYR A 98 -13.08 -13.24 6.01
C TYR A 98 -14.04 -14.40 5.74
N ALA A 99 -14.78 -14.86 6.76
CA ALA A 99 -15.63 -16.05 6.65
C ALA A 99 -16.71 -15.89 5.57
N ASN A 100 -17.35 -14.72 5.53
CA ASN A 100 -18.38 -14.39 4.54
C ASN A 100 -17.91 -13.43 3.44
N ASN A 101 -16.61 -13.12 3.38
CA ASN A 101 -16.00 -12.19 2.43
C ASN A 101 -16.71 -10.81 2.39
N ARG A 102 -17.10 -10.29 3.56
CA ARG A 102 -17.87 -9.03 3.67
C ARG A 102 -17.04 -7.93 4.32
N CYS A 103 -17.07 -6.76 3.70
CA CYS A 103 -16.58 -5.53 4.28
C CYS A 103 -17.74 -4.72 4.87
N SER A 104 -17.57 -4.22 6.10
CA SER A 104 -18.57 -3.40 6.82
C SER A 104 -18.24 -1.91 6.84
N GLY A 105 -17.11 -1.52 6.26
CA GLY A 105 -16.63 -0.13 6.19
C GLY A 105 -15.63 0.01 5.04
N VAL A 106 -14.41 0.48 5.34
CA VAL A 106 -13.28 0.44 4.39
C VAL A 106 -12.42 -0.77 4.73
N CYS A 107 -12.12 -1.58 3.71
CA CYS A 107 -11.27 -2.78 3.81
C CYS A 107 -10.29 -2.93 2.66
N GLY A 108 -10.42 -2.11 1.61
CA GLY A 108 -9.71 -2.29 0.34
C GLY A 108 -8.21 -2.21 0.49
N HIS A 109 -7.71 -1.41 1.44
CA HIS A 109 -6.29 -1.31 1.68
C HIS A 109 -5.76 -2.57 2.36
N TYR A 110 -6.46 -3.05 3.41
CA TYR A 110 -6.10 -4.30 4.07
C TYR A 110 -6.11 -5.48 3.08
N THR A 111 -7.19 -5.65 2.31
CA THR A 111 -7.32 -6.79 1.39
C THR A 111 -6.25 -6.76 0.31
N GLN A 112 -5.82 -5.58 -0.15
CA GLN A 112 -4.69 -5.46 -1.09
C GLN A 112 -3.35 -5.83 -0.43
N VAL A 113 -3.07 -5.39 0.80
CA VAL A 113 -1.83 -5.74 1.53
C VAL A 113 -1.67 -7.26 1.66
N VAL A 114 -2.76 -7.96 1.98
CA VAL A 114 -2.77 -9.41 2.22
C VAL A 114 -3.17 -10.23 1.00
N TRP A 115 -3.21 -9.63 -0.20
CA TRP A 115 -3.61 -10.34 -1.41
C TRP A 115 -2.55 -11.37 -1.82
N ALA A 116 -2.88 -12.65 -1.76
CA ALA A 116 -1.93 -13.75 -1.93
C ALA A 116 -1.33 -13.81 -3.34
N LYS A 117 -2.09 -13.39 -4.36
CA LYS A 117 -1.64 -13.39 -5.76
C LYS A 117 -0.79 -12.16 -6.13
N THR A 118 -0.76 -11.13 -5.29
CA THR A 118 0.15 -10.00 -5.47
C THR A 118 1.55 -10.45 -5.06
N THR A 119 2.55 -10.16 -5.89
CA THR A 119 3.92 -10.66 -5.72
C THR A 119 4.93 -9.54 -5.55
N THR A 120 4.66 -8.35 -6.10
CA THR A 120 5.50 -7.18 -5.97
C THR A 120 4.72 -5.96 -5.53
N LEU A 121 5.44 -5.03 -4.90
CA LEU A 121 4.98 -3.67 -4.70
C LEU A 121 6.09 -2.67 -5.00
N GLY A 122 5.69 -1.46 -5.33
CA GLY A 122 6.58 -0.30 -5.37
C GLY A 122 5.85 0.93 -4.85
N CYS A 123 6.53 1.72 -4.03
CA CYS A 123 5.92 2.84 -3.33
C CYS A 123 6.68 4.14 -3.55
N ALA A 124 6.00 5.25 -3.24
CA ALA A 124 6.58 6.57 -3.14
C ALA A 124 5.94 7.36 -2.00
N VAL A 125 6.69 8.30 -1.48
CA VAL A 125 6.22 9.31 -0.53
C VAL A 125 6.57 10.69 -1.05
N GLN A 126 5.61 11.63 -1.00
CA GLN A 126 5.77 13.01 -1.42
C GLN A 126 5.32 13.95 -0.30
N LYS A 127 6.14 14.93 0.05
CA LYS A 127 5.71 16.06 0.87
C LYS A 127 4.99 17.08 -0.02
N CYS A 128 3.77 17.41 0.37
CA CYS A 128 2.87 18.25 -0.39
C CYS A 128 2.50 19.50 0.41
N THR A 129 2.19 20.57 -0.31
CA THR A 129 1.67 21.83 0.24
C THR A 129 0.47 22.27 -0.59
N GLY A 130 -0.52 22.90 0.03
CA GLY A 130 -1.69 23.41 -0.67
C GLY A 130 -2.87 22.43 -0.71
N PRO A 131 -3.97 22.81 -1.38
CA PRO A 131 -5.32 22.26 -1.17
C PRO A 131 -5.57 20.87 -1.78
N GLY A 132 -4.55 20.21 -2.35
CA GLY A 132 -4.69 18.90 -2.99
C GLY A 132 -4.82 17.72 -2.01
N GLY A 133 -4.62 17.96 -0.72
CA GLY A 133 -4.74 16.98 0.36
C GLY A 133 -6.06 17.08 1.12
N PRO A 134 -6.43 16.04 1.88
CA PRO A 134 -7.69 16.00 2.63
C PRO A 134 -7.69 16.91 3.89
N PHE A 135 -6.66 17.75 4.07
CA PHE A 135 -6.39 18.51 5.30
C PHE A 135 -6.38 20.04 5.09
N GLY A 136 -6.91 20.53 3.96
CA GLY A 136 -6.87 21.95 3.60
C GLY A 136 -5.54 22.37 2.99
N SER A 137 -5.13 23.63 3.17
CA SER A 137 -3.96 24.22 2.48
C SER A 137 -2.61 23.99 3.18
N GLY A 138 -2.61 23.38 4.36
CA GLY A 138 -1.40 23.12 5.14
C GLY A 138 -0.46 22.09 4.51
N PRO A 139 0.75 21.90 5.08
CA PRO A 139 1.63 20.81 4.67
C PRO A 139 0.99 19.45 4.99
N TRP A 140 1.26 18.48 4.12
CA TRP A 140 0.84 17.10 4.30
C TRP A 140 1.79 16.16 3.56
N GLU A 141 1.69 14.87 3.84
CA GLU A 141 2.48 13.82 3.21
C GLU A 141 1.56 12.87 2.47
N PHE A 142 1.92 12.51 1.25
CA PHE A 142 1.18 11.62 0.37
C PHE A 142 1.99 10.37 0.09
N TRP A 143 1.42 9.21 0.43
CA TRP A 143 2.00 7.91 0.20
C TRP A 143 1.19 7.17 -0.85
N VAL A 144 1.87 6.58 -1.81
CA VAL A 144 1.29 5.77 -2.88
C VAL A 144 2.07 4.46 -2.93
N CYS A 145 1.38 3.33 -2.91
CA CYS A 145 1.97 2.01 -3.15
C CYS A 145 1.18 1.32 -4.25
N ASP A 146 1.87 0.98 -5.34
CA ASP A 146 1.35 0.19 -6.44
C ASP A 146 1.68 -1.30 -6.25
N TYR A 147 0.75 -2.17 -6.62
CA TYR A 147 0.81 -3.62 -6.40
C TYR A 147 0.64 -4.40 -7.71
N SER A 148 1.51 -5.38 -7.93
CA SER A 148 1.53 -6.18 -9.15
C SER A 148 1.65 -7.69 -8.84
N PRO A 149 0.83 -8.56 -9.45
CA PRO A 149 -0.49 -8.27 -10.05
C PRO A 149 -1.46 -7.58 -9.06
N PRO A 150 -2.54 -6.94 -9.56
CA PRO A 150 -3.51 -6.26 -8.70
C PRO A 150 -4.27 -7.25 -7.81
N GLY A 151 -4.72 -6.78 -6.65
CA GLY A 151 -5.65 -7.50 -5.80
C GLY A 151 -7.09 -7.04 -5.96
N ASN A 152 -7.89 -7.31 -4.93
CA ASN A 152 -9.27 -6.79 -4.76
C ASN A 152 -10.23 -7.15 -5.91
N PHE A 153 -10.10 -8.34 -6.48
CA PHE A 153 -11.06 -8.84 -7.46
C PHE A 153 -12.41 -9.12 -6.80
N ASN A 154 -13.49 -8.57 -7.36
CA ASN A 154 -14.86 -8.73 -6.87
C ASN A 154 -15.21 -10.21 -6.63
N GLY A 155 -15.75 -10.50 -5.45
CA GLY A 155 -16.16 -11.85 -5.05
C GLY A 155 -15.03 -12.80 -4.63
N GLN A 156 -13.76 -12.42 -4.81
CA GLN A 156 -12.63 -13.24 -4.36
C GLN A 156 -12.19 -12.87 -2.95
N ARG A 157 -11.69 -13.85 -2.19
CA ARG A 157 -11.01 -13.63 -0.92
C ARG A 157 -9.54 -13.27 -1.16
N PRO A 158 -8.89 -12.52 -0.25
CA PRO A 158 -7.51 -12.11 -0.44
C PRO A 158 -6.51 -13.26 -0.29
N TYR A 159 -6.84 -14.31 0.43
CA TYR A 159 -6.05 -15.54 0.61
C TYR A 159 -6.97 -16.71 0.93
#